data_AF-A0A1F8XH11-F1
#
_entry.id   AF-A0A1F8XH11-F1
#
_cell.length_a   1.000
_cell.length_b   1.000
_cell.length_c   1.000
_cell.angle_alpha   90.00
_cell.angle_beta   90.00
_cell.angle_gamma   90.00
#
_symmetry.space_group_name_H-M   'P 1'
#
loop_
_entity.id
_entity.type
_entity.pdbx_description
1 polymer ?
#
loop_
_entity_poly.entity_id
_entity_poly.type
_entity_poly.pdbx_seq_one_letter_code
_entity_poly.pdbx_strand_id
1 'polypeptide(L)' 'MLQETDGGVKAIVVSGYADDPVMTNFREYGFVAALAKPYTVEQLRETVISEFGPEGVLTRA' A
#
# COMPACT_ATOMS: atom_id res chain seq x y z
N MET A 1 5.99 -10.45 10.89
CA MET A 1 5.28 -9.96 9.69
C MET A 1 4.01 -9.24 10.09
N LEU A 2 3.51 -8.31 9.27
CA LEU A 2 2.29 -7.54 9.61
C LEU A 2 1.06 -8.45 9.81
N GLN A 3 1.01 -9.59 9.11
CA GLN A 3 -0.05 -10.60 9.27
C GLN A 3 -0.09 -11.27 10.66
N GLU A 4 0.97 -11.18 11.45
CA GLU A 4 1.04 -11.81 12.77
C GLU A 4 0.46 -10.91 13.88
N THR A 5 0.22 -9.62 13.60
CA THR A 5 -0.16 -8.63 14.62
C THR A 5 -1.67 -8.32 14.61
N ASP A 6 -2.33 -8.35 13.44
CA ASP A 6 -3.79 -8.23 13.32
C ASP A 6 -4.26 -8.59 11.89
N GLY A 7 -5.00 -9.69 11.72
CA GLY A 7 -5.41 -10.22 10.41
C GLY A 7 -6.39 -9.32 9.63
N GLY A 8 -6.91 -8.26 10.25
CA GLY A 8 -7.80 -7.29 9.60
C GLY A 8 -7.09 -6.09 8.97
N VAL A 9 -5.79 -5.89 9.23
CA VAL A 9 -5.09 -4.68 8.80
C VAL A 9 -4.63 -4.81 7.34
N LYS A 10 -5.06 -3.85 6.52
CA LYS A 10 -4.55 -3.64 5.15
C LYS A 10 -3.42 -2.61 5.20
N ALA A 11 -2.28 -2.90 4.56
CA ALA A 11 -1.15 -1.97 4.47
C ALA A 11 -0.51 -1.93 3.08
N ILE A 12 -0.06 -0.76 2.66
CA ILE A 12 0.70 -0.53 1.42
C ILE A 12 2.16 -0.27 1.79
N VAL A 13 3.09 -0.95 1.12
CA VAL A 13 4.53 -0.66 1.25
C VAL A 13 4.96 0.42 0.27
N VAL A 14 5.84 1.32 0.72
CA VAL A 14 6.38 2.40 -0.11
C VAL A 14 7.89 2.41 -0.03
N SER A 15 8.59 2.16 -1.14
CA SER A 15 10.07 2.19 -1.21
C SER A 15 10.57 3.13 -2.30
N GLY A 16 11.74 3.74 -2.06
CA GLY A 16 12.45 4.55 -3.06
C GLY A 16 13.32 3.75 -4.02
N TYR A 17 13.44 2.45 -3.80
CA TYR A 17 14.12 1.53 -4.70
C TYR A 17 13.09 0.53 -5.21
N ALA A 18 12.77 0.61 -6.50
CA ALA A 18 11.82 -0.31 -7.13
C ALA A 18 12.33 -1.77 -7.10
N ASP A 19 13.65 -1.95 -7.04
CA ASP A 19 14.32 -3.26 -7.02
C ASP A 19 14.43 -3.88 -5.61
N ASP A 20 13.89 -3.22 -4.59
CA ASP A 20 13.84 -3.79 -3.24
C ASP A 20 12.98 -5.08 -3.26
N PRO A 21 13.48 -6.24 -2.77
CA PRO A 21 12.72 -7.50 -2.74
C PRO A 21 11.33 -7.37 -2.12
N VAL A 22 11.15 -6.43 -1.18
CA VAL A 22 9.84 -6.16 -0.56
C VAL A 22 8.83 -5.63 -1.57
N MET A 23 9.25 -4.93 -2.62
CA MET A 23 8.40 -4.35 -3.66
C MET A 23 7.93 -5.42 -4.66
N THR A 24 8.77 -6.43 -4.92
CA THR A 24 8.43 -7.54 -5.82
C THR A 24 7.56 -8.59 -5.12
N ASN A 25 7.85 -8.89 -3.84
CA ASN A 25 7.18 -9.95 -3.07
C ASN A 25 6.29 -9.40 -1.95
N PHE A 26 5.76 -8.17 -2.10
CA PHE A 26 5.02 -7.46 -1.05
C PHE A 26 3.87 -8.27 -0.41
N ARG A 27 3.24 -9.15 -1.18
CA ARG A 27 2.17 -10.05 -0.69
C ARG A 27 2.68 -11.07 0.32
N GLU A 28 3.88 -11.60 0.12
CA GLU A 28 4.51 -12.54 1.06
C GLU A 28 4.80 -11.87 2.40
N TYR A 29 5.09 -10.57 2.39
CA TYR A 29 5.30 -9.77 3.60
C TYR A 29 4.02 -9.30 4.31
N GLY A 30 2.85 -9.56 3.71
CA GLY A 30 1.56 -9.18 4.28
C GLY A 30 1.02 -7.82 3.81
N PHE A 31 1.60 -7.20 2.79
CA PHE A 31 1.08 -5.97 2.22
C PHE A 31 0.03 -6.26 1.14
N VAL A 32 -0.94 -5.37 0.98
CA VAL A 32 -2.00 -5.47 -0.03
C VAL A 32 -1.59 -4.86 -1.37
N ALA A 33 -0.72 -3.86 -1.35
CA ALA A 33 -0.10 -3.27 -2.53
C ALA A 33 1.29 -2.67 -2.23
N ALA A 34 2.01 -2.29 -3.28
CA ALA A 34 3.30 -1.62 -3.22
C ALA A 34 3.30 -0.38 -4.12
N LEU A 35 3.89 0.73 -3.66
CA LEU A 35 3.99 1.98 -4.41
C LEU A 35 5.45 2.49 -4.42
N ALA A 36 6.07 2.54 -5.58
CA ALA A 36 7.45 3.00 -5.72
C ALA A 36 7.54 4.53 -5.70
N LYS A 37 8.56 5.09 -5.01
CA LYS A 37 8.90 6.51 -5.13
C LYS A 37 9.82 6.72 -6.34
N PRO A 38 9.74 7.89 -7.00
CA PRO A 38 8.74 8.94 -6.78
C PRO A 38 7.37 8.55 -7.33
N TYR A 39 6.31 9.00 -6.66
CA TYR A 39 4.92 8.87 -7.09
C TYR A 39 4.21 10.22 -7.00
N THR A 40 3.14 10.38 -7.77
CA THR A 40 2.23 11.53 -7.67
C THR A 40 1.13 11.29 -6.65
N VAL A 41 0.47 12.36 -6.22
CA VAL A 41 -0.68 12.27 -5.30
C VAL A 41 -1.82 11.45 -5.92
N GLU A 42 -1.99 11.51 -7.24
CA GLU A 42 -2.97 10.74 -8.00
C GLU A 42 -2.65 9.24 -7.92
N GLN A 43 -1.39 8.84 -8.11
CA GLN A 43 -0.97 7.44 -7.99
C GLN A 43 -1.19 6.90 -6.57
N LEU A 44 -0.92 7.73 -5.55
CA LEU A 44 -1.23 7.38 -4.16
C LEU A 44 -2.74 7.21 -3.97
N ARG A 45 -3.55 8.16 -4.45
CA ARG A 45 -5.01 8.13 -4.34
C ARG A 45 -5.59 6.90 -5.03
N GLU A 46 -5.15 6.58 -6.24
CA GLU A 46 -5.59 5.41 -6.99
C GLU A 46 -5.28 4.12 -6.24
N THR A 47 -4.04 3.99 -5.71
CA THR A 47 -3.63 2.82 -4.92
C THR A 47 -4.45 2.67 -3.65
N VAL A 48 -4.74 3.78 -2.95
CA VAL A 48 -5.58 3.73 -1.74
C VAL A 48 -7.02 3.35 -2.11
N ILE A 49 -7.59 3.93 -3.16
CA ILE A 49 -8.96 3.62 -3.59
C ILE A 49 -9.08 2.16 -4.04
N SER A 50 -8.08 1.62 -4.76
CA SER A 50 -8.11 0.24 -5.23
C SER A 50 -8.12 -0.77 -4.08
N GLU A 51 -7.34 -0.53 -3.03
CA GLU A 51 -7.17 -1.49 -1.93
C GLU A 51 -8.14 -1.28 -0.75
N PHE A 52 -8.51 -0.03 -0.46
CA PHE A 52 -9.31 0.34 0.71
C PHE A 52 -10.74 0.76 0.36
N GLY A 53 -11.05 0.96 -0.92
CA GLY A 53 -12.34 1.49 -1.36
C GLY A 53 -12.47 3.01 -1.14
N PRO A 54 -13.55 3.63 -1.66
CA PRO A 54 -13.75 5.07 -1.59
C PRO A 54 -13.93 5.61 -0.16
N GLU A 55 -14.43 4.77 0.76
CA GLU A 55 -14.65 5.14 2.17
C GLU A 55 -13.37 5.13 3.03
N GLY A 56 -12.33 4.45 2.56
CA GLY A 56 -11.00 4.45 3.20
C GLY A 56 -10.22 5.74 2.97
N VAL A 57 -10.66 6.58 2.03
CA VAL A 57 -10.11 7.92 1.82
C VAL A 57 -10.92 8.89 2.67
N LEU A 58 -10.31 9.42 3.73
CA LEU A 58 -10.89 10.52 4.51
C LEU A 58 -11.07 11.75 3.60
N THR A 59 -12.21 11.80 2.93
CA THR A 59 -12.63 12.96 2.15
C THR A 59 -13.22 13.93 3.14
N ARG A 60 -12.35 14.66 3.87
CA ARG A 60 -12.82 15.82 4.63
C ARG A 60 -13.22 16.90 3.63
N ALA A 61 -14.51 17.24 3.67
CA ALA A 61 -15.09 18.42 3.04
C ALA A 61 -14.40 19.71 3.50
#